data_AF-A0A936QQ75-F1
#
_entry.id   AF-A0A936QQ75-F1
#
_cell.length_a   1.000
_cell.length_b   1.000
_cell.length_c   1.000
_cell.angle_alpha   90.00
_cell.angle_beta   90.00
_cell.angle_gamma   90.00
#
_symmetry.space_group_name_H-M   'P 1'
#
loop_
_entity.id
_entity.type
_entity.pdbx_description
1 polymer ?
#
loop_
_entity_poly.entity_id
_entity_poly.type
_entity_poly.pdbx_seq_one_letter_code
_entity_poly.pdbx_strand_id
1 'polypeptide(L)'
;MILSNPPTDNLYKFLFIAGIVTVLLALHEVNQQEQSYYRRANAVFNESAEFTIDSMSNALDIRQIKKEIQLLSSLCDCDLTEGGDSLLSVPLPLPNDTEQVRMHRAIMTYIDRYNESTNDLSKRYLLAQIARKALARSADEVAFFTRWLQLMVLVGFVMFAVGGRAWYRKVQRYEDIIQKVAGLKAKKELDELTNDKQ
;
A
#
# COMPACT_ATOMS: atom_id res chain seq x y z
N MET A 1 -23.88 -55.31 4.38
CA MET A 1 -23.36 -55.05 3.02
C MET A 1 -22.49 -53.80 3.13
N ILE A 2 -21.17 -53.95 3.03
CA ILE A 2 -20.26 -52.79 3.04
C ILE A 2 -20.36 -52.18 1.65
N LEU A 3 -21.12 -51.08 1.51
CA LEU A 3 -21.09 -50.28 0.29
C LEU A 3 -19.66 -49.74 0.18
N SER A 4 -18.88 -50.25 -0.77
CA SER A 4 -17.59 -49.63 -1.08
C SER A 4 -17.86 -48.19 -1.54
N ASN A 5 -17.26 -47.21 -0.88
CA ASN A 5 -17.37 -45.82 -1.31
C ASN A 5 -16.85 -45.73 -2.76
N PRO A 6 -17.69 -45.34 -3.73
CA PRO A 6 -17.23 -45.19 -5.09
C PRO A 6 -16.13 -44.11 -5.11
N PRO A 7 -15.11 -44.23 -5.98
CA PRO A 7 -13.98 -43.29 -6.03
C PRO A 7 -14.40 -41.83 -6.29
N THR A 8 -15.64 -41.61 -6.72
CA THR A 8 -16.24 -40.29 -6.93
C THR A 8 -16.61 -39.56 -5.63
N ASP A 9 -16.71 -40.24 -4.49
CA ASP A 9 -17.03 -39.61 -3.20
C ASP A 9 -15.95 -38.65 -2.69
N ASN A 10 -14.70 -39.06 -2.85
CA ASN A 10 -13.56 -38.25 -2.44
C ASN A 10 -13.40 -37.02 -3.33
N LEU A 11 -13.82 -37.11 -4.60
CA LEU A 11 -13.76 -35.99 -5.53
C LEU A 11 -14.69 -34.84 -5.11
N TYR A 12 -15.94 -35.12 -4.73
CA TYR A 12 -16.90 -34.07 -4.36
C TYR A 12 -16.56 -33.42 -3.02
N LYS A 13 -16.09 -34.21 -2.04
CA LYS A 13 -15.58 -33.70 -0.77
C LYS A 13 -14.35 -32.82 -0.99
N PHE A 14 -13.43 -33.24 -1.84
CA PHE A 14 -12.27 -32.45 -2.22
C PHE A 14 -12.68 -31.14 -2.88
N LEU A 15 -13.58 -31.17 -3.86
CA LEU A 15 -14.05 -29.98 -4.57
C LEU A 15 -14.72 -28.98 -3.62
N PHE A 16 -15.52 -29.48 -2.67
CA PHE A 16 -16.16 -28.69 -1.63
C PHE A 16 -15.14 -28.01 -0.71
N ILE A 17 -14.22 -28.78 -0.13
CA ILE A 17 -13.19 -28.28 0.79
C ILE A 17 -12.24 -27.31 0.06
N ALA A 18 -11.80 -27.67 -1.15
CA ALA A 18 -10.95 -26.82 -1.97
C ALA A 18 -11.63 -25.47 -2.26
N GLY A 19 -12.92 -25.47 -2.60
CA GLY A 19 -13.69 -24.24 -2.79
C GLY A 19 -13.68 -23.32 -1.55
N ILE A 20 -13.90 -23.88 -0.36
CA ILE A 20 -13.83 -23.12 0.91
C ILE A 20 -12.43 -22.54 1.12
N VAL A 21 -11.40 -23.37 0.99
CA VAL A 21 -10.01 -22.96 1.20
C VAL A 21 -9.61 -21.86 0.22
N THR A 22 -9.98 -21.98 -1.05
CA THR A 22 -9.72 -20.95 -2.07
C THR A 22 -10.37 -19.61 -1.70
N VAL A 23 -11.62 -19.60 -1.25
CA VAL A 23 -12.30 -18.36 -0.84
C VAL A 23 -11.62 -17.74 0.38
N LEU A 24 -11.29 -18.54 1.40
CA LEU A 24 -10.64 -18.04 2.62
C LEU A 24 -9.25 -17.46 2.33
N LEU A 25 -8.45 -18.16 1.52
CA LEU A 25 -7.14 -17.67 1.12
C LEU A 25 -7.24 -16.40 0.30
N ALA A 26 -8.17 -16.33 -0.66
CA ALA A 26 -8.35 -15.14 -1.48
C ALA A 26 -8.73 -13.92 -0.63
N LEU A 27 -9.64 -14.07 0.34
CA LEU A 27 -10.00 -12.99 1.27
C LEU A 27 -8.83 -12.57 2.17
N HIS A 28 -8.03 -13.54 2.63
CA HIS A 28 -6.84 -13.27 3.43
C HIS A 28 -5.79 -12.45 2.66
N GLU A 29 -5.52 -12.83 1.41
CA GLU A 29 -4.57 -12.15 0.54
C GLU A 29 -5.03 -10.74 0.17
N VAL A 30 -6.32 -10.53 -0.14
CA VAL A 30 -6.86 -9.17 -0.35
C VAL A 30 -6.58 -8.28 0.85
N ASN A 31 -6.90 -8.76 2.06
CA ASN A 31 -6.73 -7.98 3.29
C ASN A 31 -5.24 -7.69 3.57
N GLN A 32 -4.33 -8.66 3.38
CA GLN A 32 -2.90 -8.42 3.54
C GLN A 32 -2.37 -7.39 2.55
N GLN A 33 -2.77 -7.49 1.28
CA GLN A 33 -2.29 -6.58 0.24
C GLN A 33 -2.82 -5.16 0.46
N GLU A 34 -4.09 -5.00 0.82
CA GLU A 34 -4.71 -3.72 1.15
C GLU A 34 -3.98 -3.02 2.30
N GLN A 35 -3.65 -3.74 3.38
CA GLN A 35 -2.87 -3.19 4.49
C GLN A 35 -1.47 -2.73 4.05
N SER A 36 -0.80 -3.51 3.20
CA SER A 36 0.52 -3.16 2.69
C SER A 36 0.49 -1.90 1.82
N TYR A 37 -0.57 -1.73 1.01
CA TYR A 37 -0.80 -0.56 0.18
C TYR A 37 -1.03 0.68 1.04
N TYR A 38 -1.95 0.63 2.02
CA TYR A 38 -2.21 1.77 2.89
C TYR A 38 -0.97 2.21 3.69
N ARG A 39 -0.14 1.27 4.15
CA ARG A 39 1.13 1.62 4.81
C ARG A 39 2.07 2.39 3.89
N ARG A 40 2.22 1.96 2.64
CA ARG A 40 3.04 2.66 1.64
C ARG A 40 2.45 4.01 1.27
N ALA A 41 1.13 4.09 1.06
CA ALA A 41 0.44 5.33 0.74
C ALA A 41 0.59 6.37 1.86
N ASN A 42 0.42 5.96 3.12
CA ASN A 42 0.60 6.84 4.27
C ASN A 42 2.05 7.30 4.43
N ALA A 43 3.05 6.44 4.17
CA ALA A 43 4.45 6.83 4.19
C ALA A 43 4.74 7.93 3.16
N VAL A 44 4.30 7.75 1.91
CA VAL A 44 4.45 8.77 0.85
C VAL A 44 3.68 10.05 1.18
N PHE A 45 2.49 9.93 1.76
CA PHE A 45 1.70 11.11 2.15
C PHE A 45 2.40 11.92 3.24
N ASN A 46 2.87 11.26 4.30
CA ASN A 46 3.60 11.89 5.41
C ASN A 46 4.88 12.56 4.91
N GLU A 47 5.67 11.86 4.09
CA GLU A 47 6.90 12.42 3.49
C GLU A 47 6.60 13.63 2.61
N SER A 48 5.50 13.59 1.85
CA SER A 48 5.09 14.72 1.03
C SER A 48 4.58 15.92 1.84
N ALA A 49 3.96 15.67 2.99
CA ALA A 49 3.53 16.71 3.91
C ALA A 49 4.74 17.37 4.59
N GLU A 50 5.70 16.57 5.05
CA GLU A 50 6.98 17.04 5.60
C GLU A 50 7.76 17.88 4.58
N PHE A 51 7.88 17.39 3.34
CA PHE A 51 8.48 18.16 2.25
C PHE A 51 7.77 19.51 2.01
N THR A 52 6.44 19.54 2.11
CA THR A 52 5.68 20.78 1.92
C THR A 52 6.02 21.80 3.00
N ILE A 53 6.08 21.37 4.26
CA ILE A 53 6.46 22.20 5.41
C ILE A 53 7.90 22.70 5.25
N ASP A 54 8.84 21.80 4.96
CA ASP A 54 10.25 22.14 4.73
C ASP A 54 10.41 23.12 3.56
N SER A 55 9.66 22.94 2.47
CA SER A 55 9.69 23.84 1.32
C SER A 55 9.22 25.25 1.67
N MET A 56 8.20 25.37 2.54
CA MET A 56 7.71 26.66 3.01
C MET A 56 8.75 27.35 3.91
N SER A 57 9.38 26.60 4.82
CA SER A 57 10.46 27.12 5.66
C SER A 57 11.65 27.59 4.83
N ASN A 58 12.14 26.73 3.93
CA ASN A 58 13.25 27.06 3.04
C ASN A 58 12.92 28.26 2.13
N ALA A 59 11.67 28.40 1.67
CA ALA A 59 11.26 29.57 0.89
C ALA A 59 11.32 30.88 1.69
N LEU A 60 11.05 30.84 3.00
CA LEU A 60 11.21 32.00 3.88
C LEU A 60 12.69 32.33 4.08
N ASP A 61 13.53 31.33 4.35
CA ASP A 61 14.98 31.50 4.51
C ASP A 61 15.63 32.04 3.24
N ILE A 62 15.28 31.48 2.07
CA ILE A 62 15.72 31.93 0.77
C ILE A 62 15.34 33.40 0.54
N ARG A 63 14.11 33.81 0.89
CA ARG A 63 13.68 35.21 0.78
C ARG A 63 14.50 36.12 1.70
N GLN A 64 14.83 35.67 2.90
CA GLN A 64 15.64 36.44 3.84
C GLN A 64 17.08 36.58 3.34
N ILE A 65 17.70 35.48 2.89
CA ILE A 65 19.04 35.49 2.27
C ILE A 65 19.07 36.41 1.05
N LYS A 66 18.04 36.36 0.18
CA LYS A 66 17.95 37.23 -0.99
C LYS A 66 17.90 38.71 -0.60
N LYS A 67 17.16 39.07 0.46
CA LYS A 67 17.14 40.44 1.00
C LYS A 67 18.50 40.86 1.57
N GLU A 68 19.18 39.99 2.30
CA GLU A 68 20.51 40.26 2.85
C GLU A 68 21.55 40.47 1.75
N ILE A 69 21.52 39.64 0.69
CA ILE A 69 22.37 39.79 -0.50
C ILE A 69 22.10 41.13 -1.20
N GLN A 70 20.83 41.50 -1.42
CA GLN A 70 20.48 42.79 -2.02
C GLN A 70 20.96 43.98 -1.19
N LEU A 71 20.84 43.90 0.15
CA LEU A 71 21.29 44.95 1.05
C LEU A 71 22.83 45.10 1.01
N LEU A 72 23.56 43.99 1.07
CA LEU A 72 25.03 43.96 0.98
C LEU A 72 25.55 44.43 -0.39
N SER A 73 24.87 44.06 -1.49
CA SER A 73 25.23 44.52 -2.84
C SER A 73 25.00 46.02 -3.01
N SER A 74 23.90 46.56 -2.47
CA SER A 74 23.62 48.01 -2.51
C SER A 74 24.65 48.83 -1.73
N LEU A 75 25.23 48.27 -0.67
CA LEU A 75 26.29 48.91 0.12
C LEU A 75 27.65 48.90 -0.59
N CYS A 76 27.84 48.01 -1.56
CA CYS A 76 29.13 47.73 -2.17
C CYS A 76 29.20 48.13 -3.66
N ASP A 77 28.18 48.82 -4.18
CA ASP A 77 28.05 49.22 -5.61
C ASP A 77 28.27 48.03 -6.57
N CYS A 78 27.83 46.84 -6.16
CA CYS A 78 27.97 45.61 -6.93
C CYS A 78 26.68 45.31 -7.69
N ASP A 79 26.67 45.45 -9.02
CA ASP A 79 25.54 45.02 -9.85
C ASP A 79 25.45 43.49 -9.88
N LEU A 80 24.47 42.94 -9.17
CA LEU A 80 24.15 41.52 -9.22
C LEU A 80 23.22 41.28 -10.41
N THR A 81 23.74 40.71 -11.50
CA THR A 81 22.92 40.37 -12.66
C THR A 81 22.07 39.13 -12.39
N GLU A 82 20.75 39.25 -12.58
CA GLU A 82 19.85 38.11 -12.42
C GLU A 82 19.95 37.12 -13.60
N GLY A 83 20.75 36.06 -13.48
CA GLY A 83 20.89 35.04 -14.54
C GLY A 83 19.98 33.81 -14.40
N GLY A 84 18.69 33.87 -14.77
CA GLY A 84 17.81 32.67 -14.90
C GLY A 84 17.76 31.70 -13.70
N ASP A 85 17.29 30.45 -13.84
CA ASP A 85 17.06 29.51 -12.70
C ASP A 85 18.28 29.16 -11.82
N SER A 86 19.50 29.60 -12.17
CA SER A 86 20.71 29.52 -11.34
C SER A 86 21.35 30.89 -11.25
N LEU A 87 21.12 31.58 -10.14
CA LEU A 87 20.99 33.02 -10.21
C LEU A 87 21.84 33.73 -9.14
N LEU A 88 23.14 33.90 -9.44
CA LEU A 88 24.06 34.95 -8.95
C LEU A 88 25.49 34.65 -9.42
N SER A 89 25.78 34.85 -10.71
CA SER A 89 27.18 34.95 -11.15
C SER A 89 27.63 36.39 -10.99
N VAL A 90 28.66 36.59 -10.19
CA VAL A 90 29.29 37.88 -9.96
C VAL A 90 30.48 38.02 -10.93
N PRO A 91 30.38 38.79 -12.03
CA PRO A 91 31.57 39.27 -12.72
C PRO A 91 32.00 40.55 -12.02
N LEU A 92 32.69 40.45 -10.88
CA LEU A 92 33.20 41.66 -10.21
C LEU A 92 34.73 41.78 -10.29
N PRO A 93 35.25 42.99 -10.56
CA PRO A 93 36.67 43.30 -10.52
C PRO A 93 37.22 43.08 -9.11
N LEU A 94 38.46 42.56 -9.01
CA LEU A 94 39.11 42.28 -7.73
C LEU A 94 39.26 43.59 -6.92
N PRO A 95 38.68 43.67 -5.70
CA PRO A 95 38.78 44.87 -4.88
C PRO A 95 40.19 45.02 -4.29
N ASN A 96 40.70 46.26 -4.30
CA ASN A 96 42.03 46.62 -3.77
C ASN A 96 42.00 46.92 -2.25
N ASP A 97 40.81 46.94 -1.63
CA ASP A 97 40.58 47.39 -0.25
C ASP A 97 40.11 46.28 0.69
N THR A 98 40.66 46.24 1.92
CA THR A 98 40.48 45.15 2.89
C THR A 98 39.02 44.94 3.33
N GLU A 99 38.21 46.00 3.39
CA GLU A 99 36.78 45.91 3.72
C GLU A 99 35.95 45.36 2.58
N GLN A 100 36.21 45.76 1.34
CA GLN A 100 35.53 45.23 0.16
C GLN A 100 35.81 43.73 -0.01
N VAL A 101 37.03 43.27 0.28
CA VAL A 101 37.37 41.84 0.29
C VAL A 101 36.55 41.07 1.35
N ARG A 102 36.31 41.65 2.54
CA ARG A 102 35.47 41.04 3.58
C ARG A 102 34.00 40.97 3.18
N MET A 103 33.44 42.06 2.65
CA MET A 103 32.07 42.09 2.14
C MET A 103 31.87 41.11 0.99
N HIS A 104 32.83 41.05 0.06
CA HIS A 104 32.79 40.11 -1.06
C HIS A 104 32.77 38.64 -0.58
N ARG A 105 33.62 38.29 0.40
CA ARG A 105 33.60 36.95 1.00
C ARG A 105 32.26 36.64 1.69
N ALA A 106 31.67 37.63 2.36
CA ALA A 106 30.36 37.46 2.99
C ALA A 106 29.26 37.20 1.94
N ILE A 107 29.22 37.98 0.85
CA ILE A 107 28.26 37.80 -0.26
C ILE A 107 28.41 36.40 -0.88
N MET A 108 29.63 35.97 -1.19
CA MET A 108 29.86 34.62 -1.74
C MET A 108 29.39 33.52 -0.77
N THR A 109 29.61 33.67 0.53
CA THR A 109 29.14 32.70 1.53
C THR A 109 27.60 32.60 1.57
N TYR A 110 26.89 33.70 1.32
CA TYR A 110 25.42 33.70 1.23
C TYR A 110 24.93 33.10 -0.09
N ILE A 111 25.62 33.36 -1.21
CA ILE A 111 25.33 32.74 -2.51
C ILE A 111 25.51 31.22 -2.44
N ASP A 112 26.57 30.74 -1.81
CA ASP A 112 26.83 29.31 -1.64
C ASP A 112 25.71 28.65 -0.82
N ARG A 113 25.30 29.25 0.30
CA ARG A 113 24.18 28.76 1.11
C ARG A 113 22.86 28.76 0.35
N TYR A 114 22.60 29.78 -0.46
CA TYR A 114 21.42 29.82 -1.32
C TYR A 114 21.43 28.64 -2.31
N ASN A 115 22.54 28.44 -3.03
CA ASN A 115 22.68 27.38 -4.01
C ASN A 115 22.59 25.98 -3.40
N GLU A 116 23.13 25.78 -2.20
CA GLU A 116 23.02 24.53 -1.45
C GLU A 116 21.56 24.23 -1.07
N SER A 117 20.85 25.22 -0.54
CA SER A 117 19.44 25.09 -0.16
C SER A 117 18.54 24.79 -1.36
N THR A 118 18.73 25.48 -2.49
CA THR A 118 17.94 25.23 -3.71
C THR A 118 18.22 23.86 -4.31
N ASN A 119 19.48 23.41 -4.28
CA ASN A 119 19.86 22.08 -4.76
C ASN A 119 19.28 20.97 -3.89
N ASP A 120 19.30 21.11 -2.56
CA ASP A 120 18.70 20.11 -1.66
C ASP A 120 17.19 20.01 -1.89
N LEU A 121 16.51 21.16 -2.00
CA LEU A 121 15.07 21.18 -2.25
C LEU A 121 14.69 20.52 -3.59
N SER A 122 15.45 20.79 -4.65
CA SER A 122 15.25 20.18 -5.97
C SER A 122 15.41 18.66 -5.93
N LYS A 123 16.42 18.16 -5.21
CA LYS A 123 16.62 16.71 -5.02
C LYS A 123 15.44 16.07 -4.28
N ARG A 124 14.98 16.67 -3.18
CA ARG A 124 13.83 16.17 -2.41
C ARG A 124 12.54 16.19 -3.22
N TYR A 125 12.32 17.24 -4.02
CA TYR A 125 11.17 17.31 -4.93
C TYR A 125 11.17 16.17 -5.96
N LEU A 126 12.34 15.88 -6.55
CA LEU A 126 12.48 14.77 -7.49
C LEU A 126 12.19 13.42 -6.82
N LEU A 127 12.71 13.20 -5.60
CA LEU A 127 12.44 11.99 -4.82
C LEU A 127 10.95 11.82 -4.52
N ALA A 128 10.28 12.88 -4.07
CA ALA A 128 8.83 12.87 -3.81
C ALA A 128 8.03 12.55 -5.09
N GLN A 129 8.44 13.08 -6.25
CA GLN A 129 7.82 12.73 -7.53
C GLN A 129 8.02 11.25 -7.90
N ILE A 130 9.22 10.71 -7.71
CA ILE A 130 9.52 9.31 -7.98
C ILE A 130 8.68 8.42 -7.06
N ALA A 131 8.60 8.74 -5.77
CA ALA A 131 7.79 8.02 -4.80
C ALA A 131 6.29 8.03 -5.17
N ARG A 132 5.75 9.18 -5.59
CA ARG A 132 4.36 9.27 -6.10
C ARG A 132 4.13 8.42 -7.34
N LYS A 133 5.05 8.42 -8.30
CA LYS A 133 4.95 7.57 -9.50
C LYS A 133 5.03 6.09 -9.15
N ALA A 134 5.88 5.71 -8.19
CA ALA A 134 5.97 4.35 -7.70
C ALA A 134 4.67 3.92 -6.99
N LEU A 135 4.05 4.81 -6.21
CA LEU A 135 2.78 4.56 -5.54
C LEU A 135 1.61 4.42 -6.55
N ALA A 136 1.61 5.22 -7.62
CA ALA A 136 0.61 5.09 -8.68
C ALA A 136 0.72 3.73 -9.39
N ARG A 137 1.94 3.29 -9.72
CA ARG A 137 2.15 1.95 -10.30
C ARG A 137 1.71 0.84 -9.37
N SER A 138 2.03 0.94 -8.07
CA SER A 138 1.60 -0.08 -7.10
C SER A 138 0.09 -0.09 -6.92
N ALA A 139 -0.60 1.04 -7.08
CA ALA A 139 -2.06 1.09 -7.08
C ALA A 139 -2.65 0.29 -8.25
N ASP A 140 -2.09 0.44 -9.46
CA ASP A 140 -2.53 -0.32 -10.64
C ASP A 140 -2.28 -1.83 -10.46
N GLU A 141 -1.12 -2.21 -9.91
CA GLU A 141 -0.79 -3.61 -9.60
C GLU A 141 -1.76 -4.22 -8.58
N VAL A 142 -2.06 -3.48 -7.50
CA VAL A 142 -3.04 -3.90 -6.49
C VAL A 142 -4.43 -4.02 -7.10
N ALA A 143 -4.86 -3.09 -7.95
CA ALA A 143 -6.16 -3.15 -8.61
C ALA A 143 -6.27 -4.37 -9.53
N PHE A 144 -5.22 -4.66 -10.31
CA PHE A 144 -5.17 -5.85 -11.16
C PHE A 144 -5.22 -7.15 -10.34
N PHE A 145 -4.41 -7.25 -9.30
CA PHE A 145 -4.38 -8.42 -8.42
C PHE A 145 -5.70 -8.62 -7.68
N THR A 146 -6.32 -7.54 -7.21
CA THR A 146 -7.64 -7.58 -6.54
C THR A 146 -8.71 -8.14 -7.48
N ARG A 147 -8.73 -7.74 -8.76
CA ARG A 147 -9.65 -8.31 -9.76
C ARG A 147 -9.42 -9.80 -9.98
N TRP A 148 -8.16 -10.24 -10.02
CA TRP A 148 -7.81 -11.66 -10.11
C TRP A 148 -8.28 -12.45 -8.89
N LEU A 149 -8.11 -11.92 -7.69
CA LEU A 149 -8.60 -12.56 -6.47
C LEU A 149 -10.13 -12.63 -6.41
N GLN A 150 -10.84 -11.60 -6.86
CA GLN A 150 -12.31 -11.64 -6.99
C GLN A 150 -12.77 -12.79 -7.90
N LEU A 151 -12.05 -13.02 -9.01
CA LEU A 151 -12.32 -14.15 -9.89
C LEU A 151 -12.05 -15.49 -9.18
N MET A 152 -10.99 -15.60 -8.38
CA MET A 152 -10.71 -16.79 -7.57
C MET A 152 -11.78 -17.05 -6.50
N VAL A 153 -12.32 -16.00 -5.87
CA VAL A 153 -13.46 -16.13 -4.95
C VAL A 153 -14.67 -16.69 -5.67
N LEU A 154 -14.97 -16.20 -6.88
CA LEU A 154 -16.10 -16.71 -7.68
C LEU A 154 -15.89 -18.18 -8.06
N VAL A 155 -14.69 -18.54 -8.51
CA VAL A 155 -14.33 -19.94 -8.82
C VAL A 155 -14.46 -20.82 -7.58
N GLY A 156 -13.92 -20.39 -6.44
CA GLY A 156 -14.01 -21.10 -5.17
C GLY A 156 -15.46 -21.29 -4.71
N PHE A 157 -16.32 -20.28 -4.89
CA PHE A 157 -17.74 -20.37 -4.57
C PHE A 157 -18.48 -21.36 -5.48
N VAL A 158 -18.17 -21.39 -6.77
CA VAL A 158 -18.72 -22.37 -7.71
C VAL A 158 -18.29 -23.79 -7.32
N MET A 159 -17.02 -23.99 -6.98
CA MET A 159 -16.51 -25.28 -6.50
C MET A 159 -17.20 -25.71 -5.20
N PHE A 160 -17.33 -24.80 -4.22
CA PHE A 160 -18.06 -25.04 -2.98
C PHE A 160 -19.51 -25.46 -3.25
N ALA A 161 -20.24 -24.70 -4.09
CA ALA A 161 -21.65 -24.97 -4.36
C ALA A 161 -21.86 -26.28 -5.12
N VAL A 162 -21.07 -26.53 -6.17
CA VAL A 162 -21.19 -27.75 -6.99
C VAL A 162 -20.71 -28.98 -6.21
N GLY A 163 -19.55 -28.88 -5.56
CA GLY A 163 -18.99 -29.95 -4.73
C GLY A 163 -19.91 -30.31 -3.58
N GLY A 164 -20.40 -29.31 -2.85
CA GLY A 164 -21.32 -29.50 -1.72
C GLY A 164 -22.66 -30.11 -2.17
N ARG A 165 -23.26 -29.61 -3.26
CA ARG A 165 -24.52 -30.14 -3.79
C ARG A 165 -24.38 -31.58 -4.28
N ALA A 166 -23.29 -31.90 -4.97
CA ALA A 166 -23.03 -33.24 -5.48
C ALA A 166 -22.75 -34.22 -4.34
N TRP A 167 -21.91 -33.83 -3.39
CA TRP A 167 -21.59 -34.62 -2.20
C TRP A 167 -22.85 -34.89 -1.36
N TYR A 168 -23.66 -33.86 -1.07
CA TYR A 168 -24.87 -34.01 -0.27
C TYR A 168 -25.86 -34.98 -0.91
N ARG A 169 -26.07 -34.88 -2.22
CA ARG A 169 -27.02 -35.74 -2.94
C ARG A 169 -26.60 -37.20 -3.00
N LYS A 170 -25.30 -37.46 -3.20
CA LYS A 170 -24.78 -38.81 -3.42
C LYS A 170 -24.39 -39.55 -2.15
N VAL A 171 -24.00 -38.83 -1.10
CA VAL A 171 -23.43 -39.43 0.10
C VAL A 171 -24.29 -39.10 1.31
N GLN A 172 -24.32 -37.82 1.70
CA GLN A 172 -24.90 -37.38 2.96
C GLN A 172 -26.37 -37.74 3.07
N ARG A 173 -27.14 -37.59 1.97
CA ARG A 173 -28.57 -37.92 1.98
C ARG A 173 -28.84 -39.38 2.35
N TYR A 174 -27.99 -40.31 1.92
CA TYR A 174 -28.15 -41.73 2.26
C TYR A 174 -27.79 -41.99 3.72
N GLU A 175 -26.69 -41.41 4.21
CA GLU A 175 -26.28 -41.50 5.61
C GLU A 175 -27.36 -40.91 6.54
N ASP A 176 -27.90 -39.74 6.22
CA ASP A 176 -28.97 -39.09 6.97
C ASP A 176 -30.24 -39.97 7.05
N ILE A 177 -30.60 -40.66 5.96
CA ILE A 177 -31.74 -41.58 5.94
C ILE A 177 -31.47 -42.79 6.84
N ILE A 178 -30.29 -43.40 6.75
CA ILE A 178 -29.92 -44.57 7.57
C ILE A 178 -29.93 -44.19 9.05
N GLN A 179 -29.35 -43.05 9.42
CA GLN A 179 -29.33 -42.56 10.80
C GLN A 179 -30.73 -42.28 11.33
N LYS A 180 -31.63 -41.70 10.52
CA LYS A 180 -33.03 -41.50 10.91
C LYS A 180 -33.76 -42.81 11.17
N VAL A 181 -33.59 -43.80 10.30
CA VAL A 181 -34.22 -45.12 10.48
C VAL A 181 -33.66 -45.83 11.72
N ALA A 182 -32.35 -45.77 11.94
CA ALA A 182 -31.72 -46.33 13.13
C ALA A 182 -32.22 -45.66 14.43
N GLY A 183 -32.32 -44.32 14.43
CA GLY A 183 -32.85 -43.56 15.56
C GLY A 183 -34.33 -43.87 15.85
N LEU A 184 -35.16 -44.03 14.81
CA LEU A 184 -36.56 -44.45 14.98
C LEU A 184 -36.68 -45.85 15.56
N LYS A 185 -35.82 -46.79 15.13
CA LYS A 185 -35.79 -48.15 15.67
C LYS A 185 -35.38 -48.17 17.14
N ALA A 186 -34.31 -47.46 17.49
CA ALA A 186 -33.84 -47.34 18.87
C ALA A 186 -34.91 -46.72 19.78
N LYS A 187 -35.66 -45.72 19.28
CA LYS A 187 -36.78 -45.12 20.01
C LYS A 187 -37.89 -46.14 20.27
N LYS A 188 -38.26 -46.94 19.26
CA LYS A 188 -39.29 -47.98 19.40
C LYS A 188 -38.90 -49.05 20.43
N GLU A 189 -37.65 -49.52 20.39
CA GLU A 189 -37.12 -50.48 21.36
C GLU A 189 -37.13 -49.91 22.80
N LEU A 190 -36.82 -48.61 22.95
CA LEU A 190 -36.88 -47.93 24.25
C LEU A 190 -38.33 -47.81 24.77
N ASP A 191 -39.28 -47.46 23.91
CA ASP A 191 -40.70 -47.36 24.28
C ASP A 191 -41.28 -48.72 24.70
N GLU A 192 -40.89 -49.82 24.01
CA GLU A 192 -41.27 -51.19 24.36
C GLU A 192 -40.71 -51.59 25.74
N LEU A 193 -39.43 -51.32 26.02
CA LEU A 193 -38.80 -51.61 27.32
C LEU A 193 -39.36 -50.78 28.48
N THR A 194 -39.94 -49.62 28.19
CA THR A 194 -40.49 -48.72 29.22
C THR A 194 -41.93 -49.10 29.57
N ASN A 195 -42.72 -49.51 28.58
CA ASN A 195 -44.08 -50.02 28.79
C ASN A 195 -44.09 -51.39 29.51
N ASP A 196 -43.09 -52.25 29.29
CA ASP A 196 -42.98 -53.55 29.98
C ASP A 196 -42.66 -53.42 31.49
N LYS A 197 -42.33 -52.21 31.96
CA LYS A 197 -41.99 -51.92 33.37
C LYS A 197 -43.10 -51.23 34.16
N GLN A 198 -44.24 -50.94 33.53
CA GLN A 198 -45.44 -50.39 34.19
C GLN A 198 -46.48 -51.48 34.41
#